data_AF-A0A803PZ43-F1
#
_entry.id   AF-A0A803PZ43-F1
#
_cell.length_a   1.000
_cell.length_b   1.000
_cell.length_c   1.000
_cell.angle_alpha   90.00
_cell.angle_beta   90.00
_cell.angle_gamma   90.00
#
_symmetry.space_group_name_H-M   'P 1'
#
loop_
_entity.id
_entity.type
_entity.pdbx_description
1 polymer ?
#
loop_
_entity_poly.entity_id
_entity_poly.type
_entity_poly.pdbx_seq_one_letter_code
_entity_poly.pdbx_strand_id
1 'polypeptide(L)'
;MSDGPLTVLDGTHLRPLDLTLPPSLTGAQLLDLADSTASASLFGLTLPQTLKSSALQRINLRNDDVFLRTELTPEQASHTIKLYIDAIADELKDNPIVAAILDGKSIRLFLEDEDDFAMIAENIFTDLDAEDKGKICKSEVQSALVQMGVEMGVPPKSEFPLLNSILKKHGAEGEEELGQGQFALLLQNVLQELAEREREREREREIGIH
;
A
#
# COMPACT_ATOMS: atom_id res chain seq x y z
N MET A 1 -22.01 -4.42 -5.05
CA MET A 1 -20.79 -5.22 -5.20
C MET A 1 -19.69 -4.21 -5.44
N SER A 2 -19.17 -3.60 -4.38
CA SER A 2 -18.04 -2.67 -4.49
C SER A 2 -16.81 -3.50 -4.82
N ASP A 3 -16.17 -3.22 -5.96
CA ASP A 3 -14.79 -3.65 -6.18
C ASP A 3 -13.98 -3.08 -5.01
N GLY A 4 -13.55 -3.94 -4.08
CA GLY A 4 -12.68 -3.54 -2.99
C GLY A 4 -11.34 -3.00 -3.53
N PRO A 5 -10.44 -2.52 -2.67
CA PRO A 5 -9.16 -1.90 -3.08
C PRO A 5 -8.14 -2.89 -3.68
N LEU A 6 -8.58 -4.05 -4.16
CA LEU A 6 -7.73 -5.10 -4.69
C LEU A 6 -7.27 -4.74 -6.10
N THR A 7 -5.97 -4.59 -6.25
CA THR A 7 -5.28 -4.41 -7.53
C THR A 7 -4.55 -5.69 -7.88
N VAL A 8 -4.69 -6.11 -9.14
CA VAL A 8 -3.94 -7.24 -9.70
C VAL A 8 -2.65 -6.71 -10.32
N LEU A 9 -1.53 -7.21 -9.83
CA LEU A 9 -0.19 -6.86 -10.29
C LEU A 9 0.33 -8.00 -11.19
N ASP A 10 0.22 -7.79 -12.50
CA ASP A 10 0.52 -8.78 -13.54
C ASP A 10 1.85 -8.51 -14.29
N GLY A 11 2.64 -7.55 -13.80
CA GLY A 11 3.94 -7.19 -14.38
C GLY A 11 3.89 -6.29 -15.62
N THR A 12 2.70 -5.87 -16.08
CA THR A 12 2.56 -4.98 -17.25
C THR A 12 3.29 -3.63 -17.08
N HIS A 13 3.33 -3.11 -15.86
CA HIS A 13 3.98 -1.83 -15.52
C HIS A 13 5.50 -1.90 -15.39
N LEU A 14 6.13 -3.10 -15.47
CA LEU A 14 7.58 -3.26 -15.30
C LEU A 14 8.39 -3.07 -16.58
N ARG A 15 7.79 -3.30 -17.75
CA ARG A 15 8.49 -3.29 -19.04
C ARG A 15 8.95 -1.91 -19.57
N PRO A 16 8.30 -0.77 -19.24
CA PRO A 16 8.71 0.54 -19.74
C PRO A 16 9.81 1.23 -18.91
N LEU A 17 10.53 0.51 -18.03
CA LEU A 17 11.49 1.12 -17.11
C LEU A 17 12.80 1.54 -17.80
N ASP A 18 12.96 2.84 -18.00
CA ASP A 18 14.26 3.45 -18.35
C ASP A 18 15.08 3.67 -17.08
N LEU A 19 16.15 2.90 -16.93
CA LEU A 19 17.02 2.92 -15.75
C LEU A 19 18.28 3.73 -16.00
N THR A 20 18.52 4.72 -15.15
CA THR A 20 19.82 5.40 -15.09
C THR A 20 20.79 4.56 -14.27
N LEU A 21 21.77 3.94 -14.94
CA LEU A 21 22.74 3.07 -14.30
C LEU A 21 23.98 3.84 -13.84
N PRO A 22 24.54 3.53 -12.66
CA PRO A 22 25.85 4.05 -12.26
C PRO A 22 26.96 3.51 -13.17
N PRO A 23 28.11 4.19 -13.25
CA PRO A 23 29.17 3.89 -14.23
C PRO A 23 29.86 2.54 -14.00
N SER A 24 29.84 2.01 -12.78
CA SER A 24 30.39 0.71 -12.40
C SER A 24 29.57 0.14 -11.25
N LEU A 25 29.17 -1.12 -11.39
CA LEU A 25 28.37 -1.82 -10.39
C LEU A 25 28.64 -3.32 -10.45
N THR A 26 28.53 -3.96 -9.30
CA THR A 26 28.61 -5.42 -9.19
C THR A 26 27.29 -6.08 -9.55
N GLY A 27 27.30 -7.36 -9.91
CA GLY A 27 26.08 -8.12 -10.14
C GLY A 27 25.10 -8.06 -8.97
N ALA A 28 25.59 -8.08 -7.73
CA ALA A 28 24.74 -7.92 -6.54
C ALA A 28 24.05 -6.54 -6.50
N GLN A 29 24.81 -5.45 -6.72
CA GLN A 29 24.26 -4.10 -6.75
C GLN A 29 23.26 -3.90 -7.90
N LEU A 30 23.46 -4.58 -9.04
CA LEU A 30 22.51 -4.55 -10.15
C LEU A 30 21.16 -5.15 -9.75
N LEU A 31 21.19 -6.31 -9.08
CA LEU A 31 19.97 -6.99 -8.65
C LEU A 31 19.25 -6.21 -7.55
N ASP A 32 19.97 -5.61 -6.61
CA ASP A 32 19.39 -4.75 -5.58
C ASP A 32 18.71 -3.51 -6.20
N LEU A 33 19.34 -2.90 -7.20
CA LEU A 33 18.75 -1.79 -7.95
C LEU A 33 17.49 -2.25 -8.69
N ALA A 34 17.58 -3.37 -9.41
CA ALA A 34 16.45 -3.92 -10.17
C ALA A 34 15.27 -4.28 -9.25
N ASP A 35 15.53 -4.93 -8.12
CA ASP A 35 14.53 -5.27 -7.11
C ASP A 35 13.88 -4.01 -6.54
N SER A 36 14.67 -2.96 -6.28
CA SER A 36 14.17 -1.68 -5.80
C SER A 36 13.30 -0.98 -6.85
N THR A 37 13.71 -1.00 -8.11
CA THR A 37 12.94 -0.41 -9.21
C THR A 37 11.65 -1.18 -9.48
N ALA A 38 11.69 -2.51 -9.51
CA ALA A 38 10.51 -3.34 -9.66
C ALA A 38 9.56 -3.17 -8.47
N SER A 39 10.08 -3.10 -7.24
CA SER A 39 9.30 -2.76 -6.04
C SER A 39 8.61 -1.40 -6.19
N ALA A 40 9.34 -0.34 -6.57
CA ALA A 40 8.78 1.00 -6.73
C ALA A 40 7.65 1.03 -7.78
N SER A 41 7.82 0.31 -8.88
CA SER A 41 6.81 0.17 -9.94
C SER A 41 5.60 -0.66 -9.53
N LEU A 42 5.72 -1.43 -8.44
CA LEU A 42 4.68 -2.25 -7.84
C LEU A 42 4.27 -1.68 -6.48
N PHE A 43 4.10 -0.35 -6.40
CA PHE A 43 3.60 0.35 -5.21
C PHE A 43 4.47 0.19 -3.95
N GLY A 44 5.77 -0.07 -4.11
CA GLY A 44 6.72 -0.27 -3.03
C GLY A 44 6.61 -1.63 -2.34
N LEU A 45 5.98 -2.62 -2.99
CA LEU A 45 5.84 -3.95 -2.44
C LEU A 45 7.18 -4.68 -2.41
N THR A 46 7.46 -5.31 -1.26
CA THR A 46 8.60 -6.22 -1.16
C THR A 46 8.35 -7.44 -2.03
N LEU A 47 9.17 -7.63 -3.06
CA LEU A 47 9.03 -8.74 -3.99
C LEU A 47 9.23 -10.08 -3.25
N PRO A 48 8.32 -11.06 -3.43
CA PRO A 48 8.47 -12.39 -2.85
C PRO A 48 9.78 -13.06 -3.27
N GLN A 49 10.44 -13.77 -2.34
CA GLN A 49 11.70 -14.48 -2.64
C GLN A 49 11.52 -15.55 -3.73
N THR A 50 10.34 -16.14 -3.83
CA THR A 50 9.97 -17.10 -4.88
C THR A 50 9.95 -16.45 -6.26
N LEU A 51 9.45 -15.21 -6.37
CA LEU A 51 9.44 -14.41 -7.59
C LEU A 51 10.87 -14.09 -8.02
N LYS A 52 11.69 -13.53 -7.11
CA LYS A 52 13.10 -13.20 -7.37
C LYS A 52 13.89 -14.42 -7.84
N SER A 53 13.75 -15.55 -7.13
CA SER A 53 14.43 -16.81 -7.45
C SER A 53 14.03 -17.36 -8.83
N SER A 54 12.75 -17.27 -9.17
CA SER A 54 12.22 -17.76 -10.46
C SER A 54 12.67 -16.87 -11.62
N ALA A 55 12.75 -15.55 -11.42
CA ALA A 55 13.32 -14.63 -12.40
C ALA A 55 14.82 -14.89 -12.63
N LEU A 56 15.62 -15.05 -11.56
CA LEU A 56 17.04 -15.41 -11.66
C LEU A 56 17.26 -16.75 -12.37
N GLN A 57 16.39 -17.73 -12.14
CA GLN A 57 16.45 -19.02 -12.82
C GLN A 57 16.22 -18.89 -14.32
N ARG A 58 15.27 -18.05 -14.76
CA ARG A 58 15.00 -17.82 -16.20
C ARG A 58 16.18 -17.23 -16.95
N ILE A 59 17.00 -16.41 -16.28
CA ILE A 59 18.18 -15.78 -16.87
C ILE A 59 19.48 -16.53 -16.58
N ASN A 60 19.42 -17.73 -16.01
CA ASN A 60 20.56 -18.58 -15.65
C ASN A 60 21.56 -17.96 -14.65
N LEU A 61 21.10 -17.05 -13.78
CA LEU A 61 21.94 -16.42 -12.74
C LEU A 61 21.65 -16.91 -11.32
N ARG A 62 20.83 -17.96 -11.19
CA ARG A 62 20.49 -18.52 -9.87
C ARG A 62 21.73 -19.13 -9.22
N ASN A 63 22.06 -18.65 -8.02
CA ASN A 63 23.23 -19.06 -7.24
C ASN A 63 24.59 -18.81 -7.94
N ASP A 64 24.67 -17.81 -8.84
CA ASP A 64 25.92 -17.46 -9.49
C ASP A 64 26.76 -16.49 -8.63
N ASP A 65 27.53 -17.06 -7.68
CA ASP A 65 28.41 -16.31 -6.79
C ASP A 65 29.49 -15.50 -7.54
N VAL A 66 29.86 -15.94 -8.74
CA VAL A 66 30.87 -15.27 -9.57
C VAL A 66 30.25 -14.00 -10.16
N PHE A 67 29.05 -14.10 -10.74
CA PHE A 67 28.31 -12.95 -11.25
C PHE A 67 28.10 -11.89 -10.16
N LEU A 68 27.67 -12.29 -8.96
CA LEU A 68 27.37 -11.36 -7.87
C LEU A 68 28.55 -10.46 -7.49
N ARG A 69 29.78 -10.95 -7.63
CA ARG A 69 31.03 -10.23 -7.29
C ARG A 69 31.69 -9.56 -8.49
N THR A 70 31.23 -9.83 -9.70
CA THR A 70 31.82 -9.32 -10.94
C THR A 70 31.38 -7.89 -11.16
N GLU A 71 32.34 -6.99 -11.43
CA GLU A 71 32.04 -5.65 -11.93
C GLU A 71 31.58 -5.73 -13.39
N LEU A 72 30.43 -5.13 -13.67
CA LEU A 72 29.80 -5.15 -14.99
C LEU A 72 30.09 -3.85 -15.73
N THR A 73 30.33 -3.94 -17.03
CA THR A 73 30.32 -2.74 -17.88
C THR A 73 28.90 -2.17 -17.97
N PRO A 74 28.71 -0.88 -18.29
CA PRO A 74 27.38 -0.29 -18.45
C PRO A 74 26.48 -1.06 -19.42
N GLU A 75 27.04 -1.60 -20.50
CA GLU A 75 26.30 -2.40 -21.49
C GLU A 75 25.85 -3.75 -20.92
N GLN A 76 26.73 -4.44 -20.19
CA GLN A 76 26.41 -5.70 -19.51
C GLN A 76 25.35 -5.49 -18.43
N ALA A 77 25.48 -4.42 -17.65
CA ALA A 77 24.53 -4.04 -16.63
C ALA A 77 23.15 -3.74 -17.23
N SER A 78 23.10 -2.91 -18.29
CA SER A 78 21.86 -2.56 -19.00
C SER A 78 21.18 -3.78 -19.61
N HIS A 79 21.94 -4.68 -20.23
CA HIS A 79 21.39 -5.91 -20.78
C HIS A 79 20.83 -6.83 -19.69
N THR A 80 21.59 -7.04 -18.61
CA THR A 80 21.24 -7.98 -17.55
C THR A 80 20.04 -7.49 -16.74
N ILE A 81 19.96 -6.20 -16.41
CA ILE A 81 18.83 -5.65 -15.67
C ILE A 81 17.54 -5.77 -16.47
N LYS A 82 17.60 -5.52 -17.78
CA LYS A 82 16.45 -5.69 -18.66
C LYS A 82 15.95 -7.13 -18.67
N LEU A 83 16.86 -8.11 -18.84
CA LEU A 83 16.50 -9.52 -18.80
C LEU A 83 15.87 -9.92 -17.46
N TYR A 84 16.40 -9.41 -16.35
CA TYR A 84 15.87 -9.72 -15.03
C TYR A 84 14.48 -9.10 -14.80
N ILE A 85 14.28 -7.84 -15.16
CA ILE A 85 12.97 -7.16 -15.07
C ILE A 85 11.94 -7.83 -15.99
N ASP A 86 12.32 -8.19 -17.23
CA ASP A 86 11.46 -8.95 -18.14
C ASP A 86 11.08 -10.32 -17.55
N ALA A 87 12.03 -11.00 -16.90
CA ALA A 87 11.76 -12.28 -16.25
C ALA A 87 10.84 -12.15 -15.02
N ILE A 88 10.92 -11.07 -14.25
CA ILE A 88 9.96 -10.74 -13.18
C ILE A 88 8.57 -10.49 -13.79
N ALA A 89 8.50 -9.68 -14.86
CA ALA A 89 7.24 -9.36 -15.52
C ALA A 89 6.55 -10.62 -16.09
N ASP A 90 7.32 -11.52 -16.70
CA ASP A 90 6.79 -12.78 -17.22
C ASP A 90 6.32 -13.72 -16.09
N GLU A 91 7.04 -13.79 -14.97
CA GLU A 91 6.60 -14.56 -13.81
C GLU A 91 5.32 -13.98 -13.20
N LEU A 92 5.18 -12.67 -13.10
CA LEU A 92 3.95 -12.02 -12.60
C LEU A 92 2.77 -12.19 -13.58
N LYS A 93 3.04 -12.28 -14.88
CA LYS A 93 2.00 -12.56 -15.86
C LYS A 93 1.39 -13.95 -15.66
N ASP A 94 2.22 -14.94 -15.35
CA ASP A 94 1.77 -16.31 -15.11
C ASP A 94 1.22 -16.48 -13.67
N ASN A 95 1.81 -15.78 -12.70
CA ASN A 95 1.48 -15.83 -11.27
C ASN A 95 1.29 -14.40 -10.72
N PRO A 96 0.14 -13.75 -10.99
CA PRO A 96 -0.08 -12.38 -10.57
C PRO A 96 -0.20 -12.26 -9.05
N ILE A 97 0.22 -11.12 -8.53
CA ILE A 97 0.08 -10.78 -7.11
C ILE A 97 -1.17 -9.92 -6.94
N VAL A 98 -2.05 -10.31 -6.01
CA VAL A 98 -3.19 -9.48 -5.62
C VAL A 98 -2.81 -8.70 -4.37
N ALA A 99 -2.92 -7.38 -4.42
CA ALA A 99 -2.58 -6.49 -3.31
C ALA A 99 -3.69 -5.45 -3.09
N ALA A 100 -3.92 -5.09 -1.83
CA ALA A 100 -4.76 -3.95 -1.49
C ALA A 100 -3.93 -2.66 -1.54
N ILE A 101 -4.30 -1.71 -2.39
CA ILE A 101 -3.62 -0.41 -2.48
C ILE A 101 -4.42 0.61 -1.67
N LEU A 102 -3.77 1.17 -0.65
CA LEU A 102 -4.38 2.11 0.30
C LEU A 102 -3.80 3.51 0.07
N ASP A 103 -4.40 4.22 -0.89
CA ASP A 103 -4.05 5.56 -1.38
C ASP A 103 -5.09 6.63 -0.96
N GLY A 104 -5.97 6.26 -0.03
CA GLY A 104 -7.13 7.03 0.41
C GLY A 104 -8.25 7.15 -0.61
N LYS A 105 -8.14 6.58 -1.83
CA LYS A 105 -9.17 6.71 -2.87
C LYS A 105 -10.44 5.98 -2.46
N SER A 106 -10.31 4.76 -1.95
CA SER A 106 -11.46 4.01 -1.45
C SER A 106 -12.18 4.76 -0.33
N ILE A 107 -11.44 5.33 0.63
CA ILE A 107 -12.02 6.15 1.69
C ILE A 107 -12.75 7.37 1.10
N ARG A 108 -12.14 8.10 0.16
CA ARG A 108 -12.79 9.26 -0.49
C ARG A 108 -14.07 8.87 -1.21
N LEU A 109 -14.10 7.75 -1.92
CA LEU A 109 -15.31 7.27 -2.59
C LEU A 109 -16.46 7.05 -1.61
N PHE A 110 -16.19 6.51 -0.41
CA PHE A 110 -17.22 6.38 0.63
C PHE A 110 -17.67 7.72 1.20
N LEU A 111 -16.80 8.74 1.18
CA LEU A 111 -17.09 10.07 1.71
C LEU A 111 -17.73 11.02 0.69
N GLU A 112 -17.73 10.66 -0.60
CA GLU A 112 -18.26 11.48 -1.69
C GLU A 112 -19.80 11.56 -1.67
N ASP A 113 -20.46 10.49 -1.25
CA ASP A 113 -21.92 10.43 -1.08
C ASP A 113 -22.26 10.46 0.42
N GLU A 114 -22.92 11.54 0.86
CA GLU A 114 -23.29 11.77 2.26
C GLU A 114 -24.26 10.71 2.77
N ASP A 115 -25.17 10.21 1.93
CA ASP A 115 -26.16 9.20 2.31
C ASP A 115 -25.49 7.82 2.48
N ASP A 116 -24.56 7.47 1.59
CA ASP A 116 -23.77 6.23 1.72
C ASP A 116 -22.91 6.25 2.99
N PHE A 117 -22.22 7.36 3.25
CA PHE A 117 -21.43 7.50 4.47
C PHE A 117 -22.32 7.44 5.72
N ALA A 118 -23.46 8.14 5.73
CA ALA A 118 -24.38 8.16 6.86
C ALA A 118 -24.87 6.73 7.19
N MET A 119 -25.21 5.94 6.18
CA MET A 119 -25.63 4.55 6.34
C MET A 119 -24.50 3.68 6.93
N ILE A 120 -23.26 3.84 6.47
CA ILE A 120 -22.11 3.10 7.02
C ILE A 120 -21.86 3.50 8.48
N ALA A 121 -21.84 4.80 8.77
CA ALA A 121 -21.61 5.32 10.12
C ALA A 121 -22.71 4.90 11.09
N GLU A 122 -23.96 4.85 10.66
CA GLU A 122 -25.10 4.36 11.44
C GLU A 122 -24.98 2.87 11.76
N ASN A 123 -24.66 2.03 10.77
CA ASN A 123 -24.46 0.60 10.99
C ASN A 123 -23.34 0.34 12.01
N ILE A 124 -22.19 1.01 11.83
CA ILE A 124 -21.06 0.92 12.76
C ILE A 124 -21.45 1.41 14.16
N PHE A 125 -22.15 2.55 14.26
CA PHE A 125 -22.59 3.07 15.55
C PHE A 125 -23.50 2.08 16.28
N THR A 126 -24.44 1.47 15.56
CA THR A 126 -25.37 0.48 16.11
C THR A 126 -24.64 -0.77 16.61
N ASP A 127 -23.62 -1.23 15.88
CA ASP A 127 -22.79 -2.36 16.29
C ASP A 127 -21.95 -2.05 17.54
N LEU A 128 -21.49 -0.80 17.70
CA LEU A 128 -20.70 -0.35 18.84
C LEU A 128 -21.57 -0.02 20.06
N ASP A 129 -22.78 0.49 19.86
CA ASP A 129 -23.77 0.74 20.91
C ASP A 129 -24.59 -0.53 21.22
N ALA A 130 -23.89 -1.62 21.53
CA ALA A 130 -24.50 -2.93 21.77
C ALA A 130 -25.49 -2.95 22.95
N GLU A 131 -25.43 -1.95 23.83
CA GLU A 131 -26.34 -1.78 24.97
C GLU A 131 -27.51 -0.82 24.68
N ASP A 132 -27.62 -0.30 23.44
CA ASP A 132 -28.68 0.62 22.97
C ASP A 132 -28.86 1.83 23.90
N LYS A 133 -27.74 2.45 24.29
CA LYS A 133 -27.74 3.65 25.16
C LYS A 133 -28.03 4.93 24.37
N GLY A 134 -27.97 4.87 23.05
CA GLY A 134 -27.97 6.01 22.13
C GLY A 134 -26.65 6.78 22.15
N LYS A 135 -25.60 6.23 22.77
CA LYS A 135 -24.30 6.89 22.96
C LYS A 135 -23.15 5.90 23.10
N ILE A 136 -22.00 6.26 22.52
CA ILE A 136 -20.75 5.51 22.65
C ILE A 136 -19.58 6.42 23.02
N CYS A 137 -18.54 5.86 23.64
CA CYS A 137 -17.33 6.60 23.98
C CYS A 137 -16.59 7.07 22.71
N LYS A 138 -16.00 8.28 22.72
CA LYS A 138 -15.14 8.78 21.61
C LYS A 138 -14.05 7.79 21.21
N SER A 139 -13.48 7.06 22.17
CA SER A 139 -12.47 6.02 21.92
C SER A 139 -12.94 4.93 20.95
N GLU A 140 -14.25 4.71 20.81
CA GLU A 140 -14.82 3.73 19.87
C GLU A 140 -14.64 4.11 18.40
N VAL A 141 -14.22 5.33 18.08
CA VAL A 141 -13.77 5.69 16.72
C VAL A 141 -12.61 4.81 16.28
N GLN A 142 -11.74 4.39 17.20
CA GLN A 142 -10.69 3.43 16.84
C GLN A 142 -11.27 2.06 16.47
N SER A 143 -12.28 1.59 17.22
CA SER A 143 -13.00 0.33 16.93
C SER A 143 -13.71 0.39 15.58
N ALA A 144 -14.33 1.52 15.26
CA ALA A 144 -14.96 1.79 13.97
C ALA A 144 -13.98 1.66 12.80
N LEU A 145 -12.79 2.27 12.91
CA LEU A 145 -11.75 2.15 11.89
C LEU A 145 -11.27 0.70 11.70
N VAL A 146 -11.21 -0.07 12.80
CA VAL A 146 -10.87 -1.51 12.74
C VAL A 146 -11.98 -2.31 12.04
N GLN A 147 -13.25 -2.02 12.32
CA GLN A 147 -14.39 -2.65 11.65
C GLN A 147 -14.43 -2.34 10.15
N MET A 148 -14.12 -1.10 9.76
CA MET A 148 -14.02 -0.69 8.36
C MET A 148 -12.87 -1.43 7.65
N GLY A 149 -11.69 -1.44 8.26
CA GLY A 149 -10.54 -2.22 7.82
C GLY A 149 -10.11 -2.00 6.36
N VAL A 150 -9.27 -2.91 5.87
CA VAL A 150 -8.68 -2.84 4.52
C VAL A 150 -9.74 -2.86 3.42
N GLU A 151 -10.86 -3.56 3.64
CA GLU A 151 -11.95 -3.65 2.67
C GLU A 151 -12.58 -2.29 2.36
N MET A 152 -12.63 -1.40 3.36
CA MET A 152 -13.12 -0.02 3.21
C MET A 152 -11.98 0.98 2.95
N GLY A 153 -10.77 0.49 2.69
CA GLY A 153 -9.59 1.32 2.45
C GLY A 153 -8.90 1.84 3.72
N VAL A 154 -9.28 1.38 4.91
CA VAL A 154 -8.64 1.79 6.16
C VAL A 154 -7.42 0.89 6.43
N PRO A 155 -6.21 1.45 6.58
CA PRO A 155 -5.01 0.67 6.75
C PRO A 155 -4.91 0.05 8.15
N PRO A 156 -4.28 -1.14 8.27
CA PRO A 156 -3.96 -1.70 9.57
C PRO A 156 -3.08 -0.73 10.36
N LYS A 157 -3.37 -0.57 11.65
CA LYS A 157 -2.63 0.32 12.55
C LYS A 157 -1.12 0.05 12.57
N SER A 158 -0.71 -1.21 12.39
CA SER A 158 0.71 -1.62 12.31
C SER A 158 1.42 -1.08 11.07
N GLU A 159 0.70 -0.87 9.97
CA GLU A 159 1.25 -0.44 8.67
C GLU A 159 1.13 1.08 8.48
N PHE A 160 0.26 1.72 9.26
CA PHE A 160 0.05 3.16 9.25
C PHE A 160 0.19 3.80 10.65
N PRO A 161 1.42 3.98 11.15
CA PRO A 161 1.67 4.59 12.46
C PRO A 161 1.09 6.00 12.63
N LEU A 162 0.90 6.73 11.51
CA LEU A 162 0.28 8.05 11.49
C LEU A 162 -1.18 8.03 11.98
N LEU A 163 -1.85 6.88 11.97
CA LEU A 163 -3.24 6.75 12.42
C LEU A 163 -3.44 7.26 13.85
N ASN A 164 -2.50 6.97 14.76
CA ASN A 164 -2.55 7.47 16.14
C ASN A 164 -2.46 8.99 16.20
N SER A 165 -1.62 9.60 15.36
CA SER A 165 -1.47 11.05 15.33
C SER A 165 -2.76 11.74 14.83
N ILE A 166 -3.47 11.11 13.90
CA ILE A 166 -4.76 11.57 13.38
C ILE A 166 -5.82 11.46 14.48
N LEU A 167 -5.97 10.28 15.09
CA LEU A 167 -6.93 10.07 16.19
C LEU A 167 -6.73 11.09 17.32
N LYS A 168 -5.48 11.30 17.73
CA LYS A 168 -5.13 12.30 18.74
C LYS A 168 -5.44 13.73 18.29
N LYS A 169 -5.13 14.11 17.05
CA LYS A 169 -5.41 15.44 16.48
C LYS A 169 -6.90 15.77 16.53
N HIS A 170 -7.74 14.79 16.24
CA HIS A 170 -9.21 14.94 16.26
C HIS A 170 -9.83 14.68 17.64
N GLY A 171 -9.05 14.37 18.67
CA GLY A 171 -9.55 14.12 20.02
C GLY A 171 -10.38 12.84 20.15
N ALA A 172 -10.13 11.85 19.29
CA ALA A 172 -10.83 10.56 19.27
C ALA A 172 -10.35 9.58 20.37
N GLU A 173 -9.44 10.00 21.24
CA GLU A 173 -8.94 9.20 22.38
C GLU A 173 -9.62 9.55 23.71
N GLY A 174 -10.61 10.45 23.69
CA GLY A 174 -11.31 10.90 24.90
C GLY A 174 -12.32 9.88 25.45
N GLU A 175 -12.72 10.07 26.70
CA GLU A 175 -13.75 9.28 27.39
C GLU A 175 -15.17 9.87 27.25
N GLU A 176 -15.30 10.99 26.54
CA GLU A 176 -16.59 11.65 26.35
C GLU A 176 -17.53 10.78 25.51
N GLU A 177 -18.80 10.73 25.88
CA GLU A 177 -19.83 10.03 25.12
C GLU A 177 -20.34 10.88 23.95
N LEU A 178 -20.52 10.23 22.80
CA LEU A 178 -21.08 10.79 21.58
C LEU A 178 -22.39 10.13 21.21
N GLY A 179 -23.38 10.92 20.84
CA GLY A 179 -24.53 10.40 20.09
C GLY A 179 -24.17 10.13 18.62
N GLN A 180 -25.03 9.39 17.90
CA GLN A 180 -24.81 8.94 16.52
C GLN A 180 -24.30 10.03 15.57
N GLY A 181 -24.96 11.19 15.51
CA GLY A 181 -24.55 12.28 14.61
C GLY A 181 -23.19 12.88 14.97
N GLN A 182 -22.84 12.96 16.26
CA GLN A 182 -21.53 13.44 16.69
C GLN A 182 -20.43 12.43 16.39
N PHE A 183 -20.73 11.14 16.55
CA PHE A 183 -19.84 10.06 16.17
C PHE A 183 -19.57 10.05 14.66
N ALA A 184 -20.62 10.13 13.84
CA ALA A 184 -20.50 10.17 12.39
C ALA A 184 -19.62 11.35 11.93
N LEU A 185 -19.84 12.54 12.49
CA LEU A 185 -19.02 13.72 12.18
C LEU A 185 -17.55 13.52 12.60
N LEU A 186 -17.28 12.95 13.78
CA LEU A 186 -15.92 12.69 14.22
C LEU A 186 -15.22 11.65 13.34
N LEU A 187 -15.92 10.56 13.02
CA LEU A 187 -15.43 9.50 12.13
C LEU A 187 -15.13 10.06 10.73
N GLN A 188 -16.02 10.91 10.19
CA GLN A 188 -15.85 11.56 8.89
C GLN A 188 -14.55 12.39 8.86
N ASN A 189 -14.34 13.24 9.88
CA ASN A 189 -13.15 14.09 9.96
C ASN A 189 -11.87 13.27 10.04
N VAL A 190 -11.88 12.17 10.80
CA VAL A 190 -10.73 11.25 10.92
C VAL A 190 -10.44 10.56 9.59
N LEU A 191 -11.48 10.08 8.89
CA LEU A 191 -11.36 9.42 7.59
C LEU A 191 -10.87 10.37 6.48
N GLN A 192 -11.32 11.63 6.49
CA GLN A 192 -10.85 12.65 5.55
C GLN A 192 -9.33 12.89 5.70
N GLU A 193 -8.87 13.16 6.93
CA GLU A 193 -7.44 13.35 7.19
C GLU A 193 -6.63 12.09 6.87
N LEU A 194 -7.17 10.90 7.17
CA LEU A 194 -6.55 9.63 6.83
C LEU A 194 -6.35 9.50 5.31
N ALA A 195 -7.41 9.75 4.54
CA ALA A 195 -7.36 9.68 3.09
C ALA A 195 -6.39 10.70 2.47
N GLU A 196 -6.29 11.89 3.05
CA GLU A 196 -5.31 12.90 2.64
C GLU A 196 -3.88 12.45 2.93
N ARG A 197 -3.63 11.87 4.11
CA ARG A 197 -2.29 11.40 4.50
C ARG A 197 -1.82 10.20 3.70
N GLU A 198 -2.72 9.29 3.34
CA GLU A 198 -2.39 8.20 2.41
C GLU A 198 -1.99 8.73 1.04
N ARG A 199 -2.74 9.71 0.51
CA ARG A 199 -2.43 10.37 -0.76
C ARG A 199 -1.09 11.11 -0.74
N GLU A 200 -0.78 11.81 0.35
CA GLU A 200 0.51 12.49 0.51
C GLU A 200 1.67 11.49 0.51
N ARG A 201 1.55 10.41 1.27
CA ARG A 201 2.56 9.35 1.35
C ARG A 201 2.76 8.66 -0.01
N GLU A 202 1.71 8.43 -0.78
CA GLU A 202 1.81 7.91 -2.14
C GLU A 202 2.57 8.88 -3.05
N ARG A 203 2.21 10.17 -3.01
CA ARG A 203 2.88 11.20 -3.81
C ARG A 203 4.37 11.32 -3.45
N GLU A 204 4.73 11.23 -2.17
CA GLU A 204 6.13 11.23 -1.73
C GLU A 204 6.90 10.02 -2.27
N ARG A 205 6.25 8.86 -2.34
CA ARG A 205 6.82 7.64 -2.94
C ARG A 205 7.04 7.81 -4.45
N GLU A 206 6.11 8.42 -5.15
CA GLU A 206 6.24 8.69 -6.60
C GLU A 206 7.38 9.68 -6.91
N ILE A 207 7.63 10.65 -6.02
CA ILE A 207 8.67 11.67 -6.21
C ILE A 207 10.06 11.17 -5.76
N GLY A 208 10.15 9.99 -5.13
CA GLY A 208 11.43 9.38 -4.73
C GLY A 208 12.15 10.16 -3.61
N ILE A 209 11.40 10.89 -2.78
CA ILE A 209 11.96 11.55 -1.59
C ILE A 209 12.01 10.50 -0.48
N HIS A 210 13.20 9.96 -0.22
CA HIS A 210 13.52 9.13 0.95
C HIS A 210 14.28 9.95 1.99
#